data_AF-A0A6P5YYR4-F1
#
_entry.id   AF-A0A6P5YYR4-F1
#
_cell.length_a   1.000
_cell.length_b   1.000
_cell.length_c   1.000
_cell.angle_alpha   90.00
_cell.angle_beta   90.00
_cell.angle_gamma   90.00
#
_symmetry.space_group_name_H-M   'P 1'
#
loop_
_entity.id
_entity.type
_entity.pdbx_description
1 polymer ?
#
loop_
_entity_poly.entity_id
_entity_poly.type
_entity_poly.pdbx_seq_one_letter_code
_entity_poly.pdbx_strand_id
1 'polypeptide(L)'
;METMMMPYFHLALYMNELKLLAQHGAKAVEILEAFEGTLEDDYPPDNERCEHGEMLLYKVDKLTYKEQEVSLLVKLGCLEEGANIYKALLTMNPDNYRYYEGLQKCFGLYSENAKYPSDEFDRLDALHKSLSQ
;
A
#
# COMPACT_ATOMS: atom_id res chain seq x y z
N MET A 1 4.86 40.07 -10.00
CA MET A 1 3.91 38.99 -9.68
C MET A 1 4.49 37.62 -10.12
N GLU A 2 5.81 37.41 -10.04
CA GLU A 2 6.48 36.20 -10.57
C GLU A 2 7.22 35.37 -9.50
N THR A 3 7.39 35.89 -8.28
CA THR A 3 8.18 35.25 -7.22
C THR A 3 7.43 34.17 -6.42
N MET A 4 6.09 34.08 -6.53
CA MET A 4 5.30 33.05 -5.84
C MET A 4 5.10 31.76 -6.64
N MET A 5 5.47 31.71 -7.93
CA MET A 5 5.23 30.55 -8.79
C MET A 5 6.37 29.51 -8.79
N MET A 6 7.60 29.97 -8.50
CA MET A 6 8.80 29.12 -8.41
C MET A 6 8.79 28.06 -7.28
N PRO A 7 8.28 28.33 -6.06
CA PRO A 7 8.25 27.32 -5.00
C PRO A 7 7.37 26.12 -5.35
N TYR A 8 6.22 26.38 -5.99
CA TYR A 8 5.29 25.34 -6.41
C TYR A 8 5.86 24.47 -7.54
N PHE A 9 6.65 25.05 -8.45
CA PHE A 9 7.26 24.30 -9.55
C PHE A 9 8.34 23.33 -9.04
N HIS A 10 9.14 23.78 -8.06
CA HIS A 10 10.15 22.91 -7.44
C HIS A 10 9.52 21.83 -6.57
N LEU A 11 8.46 22.17 -5.83
CA LEU A 11 7.67 21.19 -5.08
C LEU A 11 7.01 20.16 -6.01
N ALA A 12 6.50 20.59 -7.16
CA ALA A 12 5.88 19.70 -8.15
C ALA A 12 6.90 18.75 -8.81
N LEU A 13 8.12 19.24 -9.10
CA LEU A 13 9.21 18.40 -9.61
C LEU A 13 9.64 17.35 -8.58
N TYR A 14 9.85 17.76 -7.33
CA TYR A 14 10.19 16.84 -6.23
C TYR A 14 9.09 15.80 -5.99
N MET A 15 7.81 16.21 -6.02
CA MET A 15 6.68 15.30 -5.91
C MET A 15 6.57 14.35 -7.10
N ASN A 16 6.95 14.78 -8.32
CA ASN A 16 7.03 13.91 -9.48
C ASN A 16 8.19 12.91 -9.39
N GLU A 17 9.36 13.32 -8.92
CA GLU A 17 10.49 12.42 -8.67
C GLU A 17 10.16 11.38 -7.59
N LEU A 18 9.49 11.80 -6.51
CA LEU A 18 8.97 10.90 -5.48
C LEU A 18 7.93 9.92 -6.03
N LYS A 19 7.00 10.38 -6.86
CA LYS A 19 6.03 9.49 -7.55
C LYS A 19 6.72 8.50 -8.48
N LEU A 20 7.75 8.95 -9.20
CA LEU A 20 8.55 8.11 -10.08
C LEU A 20 9.31 7.05 -9.26
N LEU A 21 9.95 7.42 -8.15
CA LEU A 21 10.60 6.50 -7.23
C LEU A 21 9.61 5.51 -6.61
N ALA A 22 8.40 5.95 -6.26
CA ALA A 22 7.33 5.08 -5.77
C ALA A 22 6.86 4.06 -6.84
N GLN A 23 6.81 4.46 -8.12
CA GLN A 23 6.51 3.58 -9.24
C GLN A 23 7.61 2.53 -9.47
N HIS A 24 8.88 2.91 -9.37
CA HIS A 24 10.01 1.97 -9.45
C HIS A 24 10.01 1.01 -8.26
N GLY A 25 9.67 1.50 -7.07
CA GLY A 25 9.50 0.66 -5.90
C GLY A 25 8.43 -0.42 -6.11
N ALA A 26 7.30 -0.11 -6.77
CA ALA A 26 6.24 -1.10 -7.05
C ALA A 26 6.79 -2.29 -7.84
N LYS A 27 7.50 -2.03 -8.95
CA LYS A 27 8.19 -3.06 -9.73
C LYS A 27 9.26 -3.81 -8.93
N ALA A 28 9.97 -3.10 -8.05
CA ALA A 28 10.95 -3.75 -7.18
C ALA A 28 10.28 -4.81 -6.31
N VAL A 29 9.13 -4.52 -5.68
CA VAL A 29 8.43 -5.51 -4.85
C VAL A 29 7.93 -6.70 -5.65
N GLU A 30 7.37 -6.49 -6.84
CA GLU A 30 6.97 -7.60 -7.74
C GLU A 30 8.17 -8.52 -8.09
N ILE A 31 9.34 -7.93 -8.37
CA ILE A 31 10.57 -8.69 -8.64
C ILE A 31 11.03 -9.46 -7.40
N LEU A 32 10.93 -8.85 -6.22
CA LEU A 32 11.30 -9.49 -4.97
C LEU A 32 10.38 -10.66 -4.61
N GLU A 33 9.07 -10.52 -4.82
CA GLU A 33 8.10 -11.60 -4.64
C GLU A 33 8.33 -12.74 -5.65
N ALA A 34 8.64 -12.41 -6.91
CA ALA A 34 9.00 -13.40 -7.91
C ALA A 34 10.30 -14.13 -7.55
N PHE A 35 11.29 -13.42 -7.01
CA PHE A 35 12.54 -14.01 -6.52
C PHE A 35 12.31 -14.93 -5.33
N GLU A 36 11.54 -14.50 -4.32
CA GLU A 36 11.15 -15.33 -3.16
C GLU A 36 10.45 -16.61 -3.62
N GLY A 37 9.54 -16.53 -4.61
CA GLY A 37 8.84 -17.69 -5.16
C GLY A 37 9.72 -18.69 -5.95
N THR A 38 10.98 -18.34 -6.25
CA THR A 38 11.94 -19.27 -6.88
C THR A 38 12.85 -19.98 -5.89
N LEU A 39 12.82 -19.62 -4.61
CA LEU A 39 13.67 -20.25 -3.59
C LEU A 39 13.13 -21.67 -3.26
N GLU A 40 13.99 -22.68 -3.37
CA GLU A 40 13.64 -24.08 -3.10
C GLU A 40 13.62 -24.40 -1.59
N ASP A 41 14.36 -23.64 -0.77
CA ASP A 41 14.40 -23.71 0.69
C ASP A 41 13.95 -22.36 1.28
N ASP A 42 13.22 -22.37 2.41
CA ASP A 42 12.81 -21.17 3.18
C ASP A 42 14.01 -20.32 3.69
N TYR A 43 15.24 -20.69 3.33
CA TYR A 43 16.45 -20.06 3.79
C TYR A 43 17.50 -19.90 2.70
N PRO A 44 17.93 -18.65 2.38
CA PRO A 44 18.97 -18.41 1.40
C PRO A 44 20.32 -18.98 1.88
N PRO A 45 21.21 -19.39 0.95
CA PRO A 45 22.52 -19.90 1.31
C PRO A 45 23.33 -18.86 2.08
N ASP A 46 24.25 -19.31 2.96
CA ASP A 46 24.92 -18.47 3.95
C ASP A 46 25.62 -17.22 3.37
N ASN A 47 26.10 -17.33 2.13
CA ASN A 47 26.76 -16.26 1.39
C ASN A 47 25.79 -15.22 0.79
N GLU A 48 24.49 -15.47 0.79
CA GLU A 48 23.43 -14.58 0.27
C GLU A 48 22.47 -14.10 1.37
N ARG A 49 22.66 -14.58 2.61
CA ARG A 49 21.83 -14.20 3.76
C ARG A 49 21.85 -12.71 4.06
N CYS A 50 23.00 -12.05 3.86
CA CYS A 50 23.13 -10.61 4.10
C CYS A 50 22.29 -9.83 3.11
N GLU A 51 22.44 -10.13 1.82
CA GLU A 51 21.73 -9.51 0.71
C GLU A 51 20.22 -9.76 0.79
N HIS A 52 19.82 -10.98 1.15
CA HIS A 52 18.41 -11.29 1.39
C HIS A 52 17.84 -10.53 2.60
N GLY A 53 18.62 -10.35 3.66
CA GLY A 53 18.22 -9.54 4.81
C GLY A 53 17.97 -8.07 4.45
N GLU A 54 18.89 -7.47 3.67
CA GLU A 54 18.73 -6.10 3.14
C GLU A 54 17.50 -5.97 2.23
N MET A 55 17.22 -7.00 1.43
CA MET A 55 16.04 -7.08 0.58
C MET A 55 14.73 -7.07 1.39
N LEU A 56 14.65 -7.87 2.45
CA LEU A 56 13.50 -7.88 3.36
C LEU A 56 13.32 -6.52 4.04
N LEU A 57 14.42 -5.90 4.49
CA LEU A 57 14.39 -4.56 5.09
C LEU A 57 13.82 -3.51 4.12
N TYR A 58 14.24 -3.55 2.85
CA TYR A 58 13.71 -2.67 1.81
C TYR A 58 12.20 -2.87 1.59
N LYS A 59 11.73 -4.12 1.61
CA LYS A 59 10.30 -4.45 1.50
C LYS A 59 9.50 -3.87 2.68
N VAL A 60 10.03 -3.99 3.90
CA VAL A 60 9.44 -3.42 5.14
C VAL A 60 9.37 -1.90 5.10
N ASP A 61 10.45 -1.22 4.68
CA ASP A 61 10.47 0.25 4.59
C ASP A 61 9.42 0.75 3.61
N LYS A 62 9.26 0.05 2.48
CA LYS A 62 8.27 0.40 1.47
C LYS A 62 6.82 0.19 1.93
N LEU A 63 6.55 -0.87 2.70
CA LEU A 63 5.25 -1.06 3.34
C LEU A 63 4.97 0.06 4.34
N THR A 64 5.94 0.36 5.21
CA THR A 64 5.83 1.40 6.24
C THR A 64 5.53 2.77 5.63
N TYR A 65 6.21 3.13 4.53
CA TYR A 65 5.93 4.36 3.80
C TYR A 65 4.47 4.45 3.35
N LYS A 66 3.94 3.38 2.73
CA LYS A 66 2.55 3.33 2.25
C LYS A 66 1.54 3.40 3.40
N GLU A 67 1.83 2.79 4.54
CA GLU A 67 1.00 2.89 5.73
C GLU A 67 0.90 4.33 6.28
N GLN A 68 2.01 5.07 6.25
CA GLN A 68 2.00 6.49 6.64
C GLN A 68 1.27 7.35 5.61
N GLU A 69 1.49 7.10 4.31
CA GLU A 69 0.81 7.79 3.22
C GLU A 69 -0.72 7.65 3.32
N VAL A 70 -1.23 6.43 3.49
CA VAL A 70 -2.68 6.20 3.61
C VAL A 70 -3.25 6.80 4.90
N SER A 71 -2.50 6.77 6.00
CA SER A 71 -2.89 7.42 7.26
C SER A 71 -3.10 8.93 7.08
N LEU A 72 -2.24 9.59 6.30
CA LEU A 72 -2.36 11.02 5.99
C LEU A 72 -3.52 11.30 5.03
N LEU A 73 -3.66 10.52 3.95
CA LEU A 73 -4.75 10.70 2.97
C LEU A 73 -6.13 10.55 3.62
N VAL A 74 -6.31 9.54 4.46
CA VAL A 74 -7.57 9.33 5.19
C VAL A 74 -7.87 10.50 6.13
N LYS A 75 -6.87 11.03 6.84
CA LYS A 75 -7.03 12.21 7.72
C LYS A 75 -7.38 13.49 6.93
N LEU A 76 -6.91 13.61 5.69
CA LEU A 76 -7.21 14.73 4.80
C LEU A 76 -8.55 14.57 4.07
N GLY A 77 -9.21 13.40 4.19
CA GLY A 77 -10.47 13.10 3.51
C GLY A 77 -10.30 12.61 2.06
N CYS A 78 -9.07 12.33 1.62
CA CYS A 78 -8.77 11.76 0.30
C CYS A 78 -9.05 10.25 0.29
N LEU A 79 -10.32 9.86 0.42
CA LEU A 79 -10.72 8.46 0.65
C LEU A 79 -10.47 7.54 -0.56
N GLU A 80 -10.63 8.04 -1.78
CA GLU A 80 -10.39 7.25 -3.00
C GLU A 80 -8.91 6.89 -3.16
N GLU A 81 -8.02 7.88 -3.00
CA GLU A 81 -6.57 7.68 -3.03
C GLU A 81 -6.13 6.74 -1.90
N GLY A 82 -6.68 6.92 -0.71
CA GLY A 82 -6.43 6.03 0.42
C GLY A 82 -6.88 4.58 0.18
N ALA A 83 -8.04 4.39 -0.45
CA ALA A 83 -8.54 3.06 -0.81
C ALA A 83 -7.61 2.36 -1.81
N ASN A 84 -7.06 3.09 -2.78
CA ASN A 84 -6.08 2.54 -3.74
C ASN A 84 -4.79 2.10 -3.05
N ILE A 85 -4.32 2.83 -2.03
CA ILE A 85 -3.16 2.40 -1.24
C ILE A 85 -3.47 1.15 -0.41
N TYR A 86 -4.64 1.10 0.25
CA TYR A 86 -5.04 -0.11 1.00
C TYR A 86 -5.14 -1.34 0.09
N LYS A 87 -5.66 -1.20 -1.13
CA LYS A 87 -5.66 -2.29 -2.13
C LYS A 87 -4.23 -2.74 -2.46
N ALA A 88 -3.32 -1.80 -2.71
CA ALA A 88 -1.92 -2.12 -2.98
C ALA A 88 -1.22 -2.79 -1.78
N LEU A 89 -1.51 -2.36 -0.56
CA LEU A 89 -1.02 -2.97 0.67
C LEU A 89 -1.54 -4.40 0.84
N LEU A 90 -2.81 -4.65 0.51
CA LEU A 90 -3.41 -5.99 0.52
C LEU A 90 -2.81 -6.91 -0.54
N THR A 91 -2.42 -6.40 -1.70
CA THR A 91 -1.68 -7.21 -2.68
C THR A 91 -0.32 -7.66 -2.13
N MET A 92 0.36 -6.80 -1.36
CA MET A 92 1.68 -7.11 -0.79
C MET A 92 1.63 -7.93 0.50
N ASN A 93 0.53 -7.83 1.27
CA ASN A 93 0.33 -8.58 2.51
C ASN A 93 -1.19 -8.81 2.73
N PRO A 94 -1.77 -9.83 2.06
CA PRO A 94 -3.21 -10.08 2.08
C PRO A 94 -3.74 -10.54 3.43
N ASP A 95 -2.87 -11.02 4.32
CA ASP A 95 -3.24 -11.53 5.65
C ASP A 95 -3.41 -10.41 6.69
N ASN A 96 -3.02 -9.17 6.37
CA ASN A 96 -3.14 -8.07 7.29
C ASN A 96 -4.57 -7.51 7.36
N TYR A 97 -5.33 -8.01 8.36
CA TYR A 97 -6.72 -7.63 8.60
C TYR A 97 -6.94 -6.10 8.76
N ARG A 98 -5.94 -5.36 9.26
CA ARG A 98 -6.04 -3.90 9.47
C ARG A 98 -6.20 -3.14 8.15
N TYR A 99 -5.68 -3.66 7.05
CA TYR A 99 -5.83 -3.02 5.74
C TYR A 99 -7.27 -3.15 5.23
N TYR A 100 -7.98 -4.25 5.52
CA TYR A 100 -9.40 -4.37 5.21
C TYR A 100 -10.24 -3.41 6.04
N GLU A 101 -9.97 -3.26 7.35
CA GLU A 101 -10.65 -2.27 8.20
C GLU A 101 -10.43 -0.84 7.67
N GLY A 102 -9.20 -0.51 7.28
CA GLY A 102 -8.86 0.77 6.67
C GLY A 102 -9.62 1.02 5.35
N LEU A 103 -9.68 0.00 4.50
CA LEU A 103 -10.42 0.07 3.24
C LEU A 103 -11.92 0.26 3.47
N GLN A 104 -12.52 -0.45 4.43
CA GLN A 104 -13.91 -0.27 4.84
C GLN A 104 -14.17 1.16 5.33
N LYS A 105 -13.24 1.76 6.09
CA LYS A 105 -13.32 3.17 6.51
C LYS A 105 -13.32 4.12 5.31
N CYS A 106 -12.51 3.87 4.28
CA CYS A 106 -12.53 4.65 3.04
C CYS A 106 -13.88 4.59 2.30
N PHE A 107 -14.57 3.45 2.34
CA PHE A 107 -15.89 3.29 1.72
C PHE A 107 -17.07 3.68 2.61
N GLY A 108 -16.82 4.10 3.86
CA GLY A 108 -17.86 4.38 4.85
C GLY A 108 -18.64 3.12 5.27
N LEU A 109 -18.02 1.94 5.13
CA LEU A 109 -18.59 0.63 5.45
C LEU A 109 -18.04 0.05 6.76
N TYR A 110 -17.32 0.84 7.56
CA TYR A 110 -16.75 0.37 8.82
C TYR A 110 -17.77 0.43 9.96
N SER A 111 -18.02 -0.70 10.62
CA SER A 111 -18.89 -0.80 11.80
C SER A 111 -18.13 -1.36 12.99
N GLU A 112 -18.01 -0.59 14.07
CA GLU A 112 -17.34 -1.02 15.32
C GLU A 112 -18.05 -2.20 16.00
N ASN A 113 -19.34 -2.40 15.72
CA ASN A 113 -20.19 -3.38 16.41
C ASN A 113 -20.51 -4.61 15.56
N ALA A 114 -19.91 -4.77 14.37
CA ALA A 114 -20.19 -5.82 13.39
C ALA A 114 -21.70 -5.96 13.04
N LYS A 115 -22.50 -4.93 13.31
CA LYS A 115 -23.91 -4.85 12.96
C LYS A 115 -23.99 -4.09 11.66
N TYR A 116 -24.18 -4.83 10.58
CA TYR A 116 -24.43 -4.27 9.26
C TYR A 116 -25.93 -4.39 8.97
N PRO A 117 -26.63 -3.31 8.60
CA PRO A 117 -27.93 -3.42 7.96
C PRO A 117 -27.77 -4.23 6.64
N SER A 118 -28.85 -4.89 6.21
CA SER A 118 -28.80 -5.91 5.14
C SER A 118 -28.21 -5.40 3.82
N ASP A 119 -28.30 -4.09 3.54
CA ASP A 119 -27.80 -3.42 2.34
C ASP A 119 -26.29 -3.11 2.39
N GLU A 120 -25.72 -2.91 3.59
CA GLU A 120 -24.27 -2.74 3.78
C GLU A 120 -23.52 -4.06 3.63
N PHE A 121 -24.17 -5.18 3.94
CA PHE A 121 -23.60 -6.52 3.78
C PHE A 121 -23.33 -6.85 2.30
N ASP A 122 -24.26 -6.54 1.40
CA ASP A 122 -24.09 -6.76 -0.04
C ASP A 122 -22.93 -5.92 -0.61
N ARG A 123 -22.77 -4.68 -0.14
CA ARG A 123 -21.66 -3.80 -0.53
C ARG A 123 -20.31 -4.29 0.00
N LEU A 124 -20.30 -4.84 1.21
CA LEU A 124 -19.11 -5.44 1.81
C LEU A 124 -18.69 -6.72 1.08
N ASP A 125 -19.64 -7.60 0.77
CA ASP A 125 -19.40 -8.82 0.00
C ASP A 125 -18.89 -8.48 -1.41
N ALA A 126 -19.48 -7.49 -2.07
CA ALA A 126 -19.00 -6.99 -3.36
C ALA A 126 -17.56 -6.43 -3.27
N LEU A 127 -17.22 -5.72 -2.20
CA LEU A 127 -15.87 -5.23 -1.96
C LEU A 127 -14.88 -6.39 -1.81
N HIS A 128 -15.18 -7.38 -0.97
CA HIS A 128 -14.30 -8.54 -0.77
C HIS A 128 -14.15 -9.37 -2.05
N LYS A 129 -15.22 -9.59 -2.81
CA LYS A 129 -15.17 -10.24 -4.13
C LYS A 129 -14.31 -9.48 -5.13
N SER A 130 -14.27 -8.15 -5.07
CA SER A 130 -13.41 -7.34 -5.93
C SER A 130 -11.91 -7.45 -5.58
N LEU A 131 -11.59 -7.93 -4.38
CA LEU A 131 -10.22 -8.09 -3.88
C LEU A 131 -9.70 -9.53 -4.07
N SER A 132 -10.58 -10.53 -4.11
CA SER A 132 -10.20 -11.90 -4.48
C SER A 132 -9.98 -12.00 -5.99
N GLN A 133 -8.73 -12.16 -6.42
CA GLN A 133 -8.37 -12.59 -7.78
C GLN A 133 -8.22 -14.10 -7.85
#